data_AF-A0A7W5ILT2-F1
#
_entry.id   AF-A0A7W5ILT2-F1
#
_cell.length_a   1.000
_cell.length_b   1.000
_cell.length_c   1.000
_cell.angle_alpha   90.00
_cell.angle_beta   90.00
_cell.angle_gamma   90.00
#
_symmetry.space_group_name_H-M   'P 1'
#
loop_
_entity.id
_entity.type
_entity.pdbx_description
1 polymer ?
#
loop_
_entity_poly.entity_id
_entity_poly.type
_entity_poly.pdbx_seq_one_letter_code
_entity_poly.pdbx_strand_id
1 'polypeptide(L)'
;MRASVLSDWLAQRLERGSGQPVYRQLHRLLQQAILSRELPAGAKVPSSRLLAAELGIARNTVTQVYEQLVLEGYVTSATGRGTFVADTSPDEIVGAAEIGSIGLVKTPTKTGSITGLSRSVATNSQSMAALAVSPPPSGVSDEPWLQQAGQHQPWQGAQLHRPAARALSTRGARLIAGAGVSKRQGGAFMPGVPDVSRFPARIWTRLHNKYWRTLRPDLLTYAPGGGLALLRHVLADYLRTSRSVRCSPEQIIITTGIHQSVDLAVRLLSDPGDTIWTEDPCYWGVRSVLHVSGLKPRPIAVDSEGINPSVADFAAPPPKLILVTPSHQYPLGMVMSLARRRTLLEYARQHQCWIIEDDYDSEFRYGSRPLASLQGLDTAGQVIYVGSFGKTLFPGLRVGYLVAPESLAESFATASAELYREGQLLQQAVLAEFIAEGHFTSHIRKMRALYGQRRQAVLDVAARRYGDALPAMGGDAGLHVVMQLPEGSDDRAVAEAALARNIVVRPLSGYYSERERAASGLLIGYGCVPDEEIVPAFESLSEAIDLILPWAFS
;
A
#
# COMPACT_ATOMS: atom_id res chain seq x y z
N MET A 1 -21.88 2.31 25.49
CA MET A 1 -23.03 3.18 25.80
C MET A 1 -24.34 2.43 25.51
N ARG A 2 -25.40 2.56 26.34
CA ARG A 2 -26.74 1.99 26.01
C ARG A 2 -27.47 2.92 25.02
N ALA A 3 -28.47 2.41 24.31
CA ALA A 3 -29.18 3.13 23.23
C ALA A 3 -29.74 4.51 23.64
N SER A 4 -30.33 4.64 24.85
CA SER A 4 -30.86 5.92 25.35
C SER A 4 -29.74 6.95 25.64
N VAL A 5 -28.62 6.50 26.18
CA VAL A 5 -27.46 7.35 26.49
C VAL A 5 -26.78 7.86 25.22
N LEU A 6 -26.86 7.10 24.11
CA LEU A 6 -26.33 7.51 22.81
C LEU A 6 -27.10 8.70 22.24
N SER A 7 -28.43 8.67 22.31
CA SER A 7 -29.26 9.74 21.77
C SER A 7 -29.06 11.06 22.53
N ASP A 8 -28.92 11.01 23.86
CA ASP A 8 -28.58 12.18 24.67
C ASP A 8 -27.18 12.73 24.35
N TRP A 9 -26.19 11.84 24.20
CA TRP A 9 -24.82 12.22 23.84
C TRP A 9 -24.75 12.90 22.46
N LEU A 10 -25.53 12.40 21.49
CA LEU A 10 -25.66 12.96 20.15
C LEU A 10 -26.38 14.30 20.17
N ALA A 11 -27.48 14.41 20.93
CA ALA A 11 -28.26 15.64 21.05
C ALA A 11 -27.42 16.81 21.60
N GLN A 12 -26.55 16.54 22.58
CA GLN A 12 -25.66 17.54 23.18
C GLN A 12 -24.55 18.04 22.23
N ARG A 13 -24.19 17.26 21.21
CA ARG A 13 -23.07 17.54 20.28
C ARG A 13 -23.51 17.97 18.89
N LEU A 14 -24.81 17.96 18.61
CA LEU A 14 -25.37 18.44 17.35
C LEU A 14 -25.56 19.96 17.41
N GLU A 15 -24.80 20.68 16.58
CA GLU A 15 -24.86 22.14 16.50
C GLU A 15 -25.85 22.57 15.42
N ARG A 16 -27.04 22.99 15.85
CA ARG A 16 -28.08 23.53 14.96
C ARG A 16 -27.71 24.96 14.59
N GLY A 17 -27.51 25.23 13.30
CA GLY A 17 -27.16 26.57 12.78
C GLY A 17 -25.68 26.78 12.47
N SER A 18 -24.82 25.77 12.64
CA SER A 18 -23.49 25.80 12.04
C SER A 18 -23.61 25.74 10.50
N GLY A 19 -22.60 26.24 9.78
CA GLY A 19 -22.56 26.13 8.31
C GLY A 19 -22.49 24.68 7.78
N GLN A 20 -22.46 23.67 8.67
CA GLN A 20 -22.36 22.26 8.33
C GLN A 20 -23.73 21.56 8.42
N PRO A 21 -24.17 20.83 7.37
CA PRO A 21 -25.43 20.09 7.40
C PRO A 21 -25.51 19.03 8.51
N VAL A 22 -26.68 18.91 9.14
CA VAL A 22 -26.94 18.01 10.29
C VAL A 22 -26.60 16.55 10.00
N TYR A 23 -26.84 16.04 8.79
CA TYR A 23 -26.50 14.65 8.42
C TYR A 23 -24.99 14.37 8.52
N ARG A 24 -24.12 15.32 8.12
CA ARG A 24 -22.65 15.17 8.24
C ARG A 24 -22.21 15.19 9.69
N GLN A 25 -22.82 16.06 10.50
CA GLN A 25 -22.51 16.13 11.92
C GLN A 25 -22.88 14.81 12.60
N LEU A 26 -24.09 14.30 12.34
CA LEU A 26 -24.57 13.04 12.90
C LEU A 26 -23.71 11.85 12.46
N HIS A 27 -23.34 11.78 11.18
CA HIS A 27 -22.45 10.75 10.65
C HIS A 27 -21.08 10.77 11.35
N ARG A 28 -20.41 11.93 11.40
CA ARG A 28 -19.11 12.10 12.08
C ARG A 28 -19.18 11.71 13.56
N LEU A 29 -20.23 12.12 14.27
CA LEU A 29 -20.40 11.84 15.70
C LEU A 29 -20.59 10.34 15.96
N LEU A 30 -21.42 9.67 15.16
CA LEU A 30 -21.61 8.21 15.24
C LEU A 30 -20.32 7.47 14.88
N GLN A 31 -19.62 7.88 13.82
CA GLN A 31 -18.34 7.32 13.42
C GLN A 31 -17.30 7.47 14.54
N GLN A 32 -17.20 8.65 15.15
CA GLN A 32 -16.30 8.92 16.27
C GLN A 32 -16.61 8.04 17.47
N ALA A 33 -17.90 7.91 17.86
CA ALA A 33 -18.31 7.07 18.99
C ALA A 33 -18.00 5.58 18.76
N ILE A 34 -18.09 5.10 17.51
CA ILE A 34 -17.71 3.74 17.13
C ILE A 34 -16.19 3.57 17.19
N LEU A 35 -15.43 4.47 16.58
CA LEU A 35 -13.96 4.43 16.54
C LEU A 35 -13.32 4.59 17.93
N SER A 36 -13.91 5.40 18.81
CA SER A 36 -13.45 5.59 20.20
C SER A 36 -13.89 4.47 21.15
N ARG A 37 -14.63 3.46 20.66
CA ARG A 37 -15.23 2.35 21.43
C ARG A 37 -16.27 2.79 22.48
N GLU A 38 -16.73 4.04 22.46
CA GLU A 38 -17.87 4.48 23.29
C GLU A 38 -19.16 3.73 22.92
N LEU A 39 -19.28 3.38 21.63
CA LEU A 39 -20.28 2.48 21.09
C LEU A 39 -19.59 1.18 20.61
N PRO A 40 -19.54 0.14 21.46
CA PRO A 40 -18.72 -1.04 21.19
C PRO A 40 -19.26 -1.92 20.06
N ALA A 41 -18.38 -2.74 19.48
CA ALA A 41 -18.75 -3.76 18.50
C ALA A 41 -19.90 -4.65 18.99
N GLY A 42 -20.82 -5.00 18.10
CA GLY A 42 -22.03 -5.76 18.41
C GLY A 42 -23.14 -4.95 19.12
N ALA A 43 -22.89 -3.71 19.53
CA ALA A 43 -23.93 -2.87 20.12
C ALA A 43 -25.03 -2.57 19.09
N LYS A 44 -26.29 -2.68 19.52
CA LYS A 44 -27.44 -2.30 18.68
C LYS A 44 -27.59 -0.79 18.68
N VAL A 45 -27.59 -0.18 17.49
CA VAL A 45 -27.92 1.25 17.37
C VAL A 45 -29.44 1.45 17.43
N PRO A 46 -29.93 2.60 17.93
CA PRO A 46 -31.36 2.92 17.93
C PRO A 46 -31.97 2.80 16.54
N SER A 47 -33.26 2.47 16.44
CA SER A 47 -33.93 2.45 15.13
C SER A 47 -33.94 3.85 14.51
N SER A 48 -33.99 3.94 13.18
CA SER A 48 -34.01 5.24 12.48
C SER A 48 -35.17 6.13 12.94
N ARG A 49 -36.30 5.52 13.34
CA ARG A 49 -37.49 6.23 13.85
C ARG A 49 -37.26 6.77 15.26
N LEU A 50 -36.70 5.94 16.14
CA LEU A 50 -36.40 6.31 17.52
C LEU A 50 -35.38 7.45 17.58
N LEU A 51 -34.25 7.29 16.87
CA LEU A 51 -33.19 8.29 16.87
C LEU A 51 -33.65 9.62 16.27
N ALA A 52 -34.48 9.59 15.22
CA ALA A 52 -35.03 10.81 14.62
C ALA A 52 -35.97 11.56 15.59
N ALA A 53 -36.78 10.82 16.36
CA ALA A 53 -37.67 11.40 17.36
C ALA A 53 -36.89 12.02 18.52
N GLU A 54 -35.91 11.29 19.08
CA GLU A 54 -35.10 11.74 20.21
C GLU A 54 -34.21 12.94 19.84
N LEU A 55 -33.69 12.97 18.61
CA LEU A 55 -32.89 14.09 18.12
C LEU A 55 -33.75 15.23 17.54
N GLY A 56 -35.07 15.07 17.40
CA GLY A 56 -35.95 16.07 16.77
C GLY A 56 -35.49 16.47 15.37
N ILE A 57 -35.15 15.49 14.52
CA ILE A 57 -34.72 15.66 13.12
C ILE A 57 -35.55 14.79 12.16
N ALA A 58 -35.51 15.10 10.87
CA ALA A 58 -36.22 14.31 9.86
C ALA A 58 -35.66 12.88 9.77
N ARG A 59 -36.55 11.87 9.77
CA ARG A 59 -36.18 10.44 9.69
C ARG A 59 -35.26 10.11 8.51
N ASN A 60 -35.51 10.71 7.35
CA ASN A 60 -34.70 10.48 6.15
C ASN A 60 -33.21 10.85 6.35
N THR A 61 -32.93 11.84 7.20
CA THR A 61 -31.56 12.21 7.60
C THR A 61 -30.86 11.05 8.31
N VAL A 62 -31.54 10.42 9.27
CA VAL A 62 -30.99 9.28 10.02
C VAL A 62 -30.84 8.06 9.11
N THR A 63 -31.83 7.80 8.25
CA THR A 63 -31.77 6.70 7.28
C THR A 63 -30.54 6.85 6.37
N GLN A 64 -30.31 8.03 5.79
CA GLN A 64 -29.14 8.29 4.96
C GLN A 64 -27.82 8.12 5.72
N VAL A 65 -27.76 8.55 6.97
CA VAL A 65 -26.56 8.36 7.81
C VAL A 65 -26.32 6.88 8.09
N TYR A 66 -27.37 6.10 8.36
CA TYR A 66 -27.24 4.66 8.59
C TYR A 66 -26.84 3.92 7.33
N GLU A 67 -27.44 4.25 6.18
CA GLU A 67 -27.04 3.72 4.88
C GLU A 67 -25.56 4.04 4.59
N GLN A 68 -25.12 5.26 4.88
CA GLN A 68 -23.73 5.66 4.74
C GLN A 68 -22.80 4.87 5.67
N LEU A 69 -23.18 4.68 6.94
CA LEU A 69 -22.40 3.88 7.89
C LEU A 69 -22.37 2.39 7.52
N VAL A 70 -23.45 1.85 6.92
CA VAL A 70 -23.48 0.48 6.36
C VAL A 70 -22.54 0.39 5.16
N LEU A 71 -22.63 1.36 4.23
CA LEU A 71 -21.75 1.43 3.07
C LEU A 71 -20.29 1.54 3.48
N GLU A 72 -19.97 2.24 4.57
CA GLU A 72 -18.63 2.33 5.13
C GLU A 72 -18.28 1.13 6.02
N GLY A 73 -19.23 0.25 6.31
CA GLY A 73 -19.08 -0.95 7.13
C GLY A 73 -18.96 -0.69 8.63
N TYR A 74 -19.20 0.53 9.12
CA TYR A 74 -19.20 0.82 10.56
C TYR A 74 -20.35 0.13 11.29
N VAL A 75 -21.43 -0.17 10.58
CA VAL A 75 -22.57 -0.92 11.10
C VAL A 75 -23.01 -1.98 10.08
N THR A 76 -23.62 -3.06 10.58
CA THR A 76 -24.29 -4.09 9.77
C THR A 76 -25.79 -3.99 9.97
N SER A 77 -26.56 -4.13 8.90
CA SER A 77 -28.03 -4.19 8.95
C SER A 77 -28.51 -5.59 8.61
N ALA A 78 -29.31 -6.19 9.49
CA ALA A 78 -30.00 -7.44 9.21
C ALA A 78 -31.52 -7.20 9.21
N THR A 79 -32.19 -7.58 8.13
CA THR A 79 -33.65 -7.45 7.96
C THR A 79 -34.36 -8.08 9.16
N GLY A 80 -35.18 -7.30 9.87
CA GLY A 80 -35.92 -7.75 11.05
C GLY A 80 -35.16 -7.75 12.40
N ARG A 81 -33.82 -7.66 12.41
CA ARG A 81 -33.02 -7.69 13.66
C ARG A 81 -32.51 -6.30 14.10
N GLY A 82 -32.46 -5.35 13.16
CA GLY A 82 -32.00 -3.98 13.37
C GLY A 82 -30.58 -3.75 12.86
N THR A 83 -30.00 -2.63 13.26
CA THR A 83 -28.65 -2.22 12.86
C THR A 83 -27.70 -2.38 14.06
N PHE A 84 -26.53 -2.96 13.84
CA PHE A 84 -25.54 -3.27 14.88
C PHE A 84 -24.19 -2.70 14.50
N VAL A 85 -23.42 -2.23 15.48
CA VAL A 85 -22.04 -1.79 15.26
C VAL A 85 -21.20 -2.98 14.81
N ALA A 86 -20.56 -2.85 13.65
CA ALA A 86 -19.64 -3.85 13.15
C ALA A 86 -18.38 -3.87 14.03
N ASP A 87 -17.68 -5.00 14.09
CA ASP A 87 -16.35 -4.97 14.67
C ASP A 87 -15.43 -4.11 13.79
N THR A 88 -15.00 -2.98 14.34
CA THR A 88 -14.14 -2.00 13.68
C THR A 88 -12.77 -1.94 14.33
N SER A 89 -12.50 -2.81 15.32
CA SER A 89 -11.19 -2.88 15.92
C SER A 89 -10.18 -3.47 14.92
N PRO A 90 -8.98 -2.88 14.78
CA PRO A 90 -7.84 -3.66 14.32
C PRO A 90 -7.71 -4.86 15.27
N ASP A 91 -7.51 -6.05 14.73
CA ASP A 91 -7.27 -7.26 15.52
C ASP A 91 -6.22 -6.97 16.61
N GLU A 92 -6.48 -7.37 17.87
CA GLU A 92 -5.57 -7.12 18.99
C GLU A 92 -4.15 -7.61 18.66
N ILE A 93 -3.20 -6.68 18.58
CA ILE A 93 -1.82 -6.96 18.19
C ILE A 93 -1.11 -7.72 19.31
N VAL A 94 -0.55 -8.89 18.99
CA VAL A 94 0.20 -9.69 19.96
C VAL A 94 1.59 -9.07 20.17
N GLY A 95 1.94 -8.79 21.44
CA GLY A 95 3.27 -8.30 21.84
C GLY A 95 3.35 -6.81 22.25
N ALA A 96 2.28 -6.02 22.08
CA ALA A 96 2.28 -4.59 22.45
C ALA A 96 2.06 -4.30 23.95
N ALA A 97 1.52 -5.27 24.70
CA ALA A 97 1.01 -5.05 26.06
C ALA A 97 2.08 -5.04 27.18
N GLU A 98 3.35 -5.29 26.89
CA GLU A 98 4.41 -5.36 27.91
C GLU A 98 5.18 -4.05 28.15
N ILE A 99 4.82 -2.94 27.49
CA ILE A 99 5.52 -1.66 27.67
C ILE A 99 4.65 -0.72 28.52
N GLY A 100 5.14 -0.44 29.74
CA GLY A 100 4.41 0.10 30.88
C GLY A 100 3.73 1.45 30.69
N SER A 101 2.60 1.58 31.38
CA SER A 101 1.78 2.77 31.55
C SER A 101 2.50 3.82 32.42
N ILE A 102 2.82 4.96 31.81
CA ILE A 102 3.20 6.18 32.55
C ILE A 102 2.01 7.15 32.49
N GLY A 103 1.49 7.48 33.67
CA GLY A 103 0.27 8.26 33.88
C GLY A 103 0.36 9.70 33.38
N LEU A 104 -0.66 10.12 32.62
CA LEU A 104 -0.88 11.51 32.23
C LEU A 104 -1.72 12.22 33.30
N VAL A 105 -1.09 13.15 34.00
CA VAL A 105 -1.72 14.13 34.87
C VAL A 105 -2.36 15.24 34.00
N LYS A 106 -3.65 15.52 34.22
CA LYS A 106 -4.39 16.69 33.69
C LYS A 106 -3.91 17.96 34.41
N THR A 107 -3.84 19.16 33.81
CA THR A 107 -4.91 20.16 33.54
C THR A 107 -4.20 21.50 33.15
N PRO A 108 -4.84 22.69 32.97
CA PRO A 108 -5.97 23.16 32.14
C PRO A 108 -5.61 24.32 31.15
N THR A 109 -6.64 24.74 30.42
CA THR A 109 -6.91 25.82 29.44
C THR A 109 -6.51 27.28 29.74
N LYS A 110 -6.39 28.09 28.65
CA LYS A 110 -7.04 29.43 28.38
C LYS A 110 -6.57 29.98 27.01
N THR A 111 -7.43 30.09 25.98
CA THR A 111 -8.25 31.25 25.52
C THR A 111 -7.52 32.56 25.24
N GLY A 112 -7.67 33.07 24.00
CA GLY A 112 -7.41 34.47 23.63
C GLY A 112 -7.86 34.77 22.19
N SER A 113 -9.03 35.39 22.04
CA SER A 113 -9.61 35.92 20.80
C SER A 113 -8.97 37.24 20.37
N ILE A 114 -8.90 37.53 19.08
CA ILE A 114 -9.01 38.92 18.57
C ILE A 114 -9.84 38.96 17.28
N THR A 115 -10.83 39.83 17.31
CA THR A 115 -11.78 40.27 16.29
C THR A 115 -11.28 41.50 15.51
N GLY A 116 -11.66 41.61 14.23
CA GLY A 116 -12.33 42.84 13.73
C GLY A 116 -11.68 43.69 12.62
N LEU A 117 -12.56 44.13 11.71
CA LEU A 117 -12.56 45.31 10.82
C LEU A 117 -11.96 45.11 9.39
N SER A 118 -12.68 45.13 8.26
CA SER A 118 -13.83 45.87 7.67
C SER A 118 -13.44 46.98 6.66
N ARG A 119 -13.95 46.84 5.41
CA ARG A 119 -14.27 47.84 4.34
C ARG A 119 -13.10 48.58 3.64
N SER A 120 -13.15 48.98 2.35
CA SER A 120 -14.23 49.25 1.35
C SER A 120 -13.73 48.98 -0.10
N VAL A 121 -14.50 48.35 -0.99
CA VAL A 121 -15.36 48.95 -2.06
C VAL A 121 -14.69 50.02 -2.95
N ALA A 122 -14.45 49.68 -4.21
CA ALA A 122 -14.64 50.57 -5.36
C ALA A 122 -15.05 49.75 -6.59
N THR A 123 -16.12 50.20 -7.22
CA THR A 123 -16.84 49.67 -8.38
C THR A 123 -16.12 50.02 -9.69
N ASN A 124 -16.13 49.11 -10.67
CA ASN A 124 -16.58 49.50 -12.01
C ASN A 124 -17.00 48.30 -12.85
N SER A 125 -18.02 48.56 -13.65
CA SER A 125 -18.95 47.63 -14.27
C SER A 125 -18.78 47.58 -15.80
N GLN A 126 -19.27 46.48 -16.38
CA GLN A 126 -19.61 46.25 -17.79
C GLN A 126 -18.41 45.87 -18.70
N SER A 127 -18.51 44.92 -19.63
CA SER A 127 -19.66 44.29 -20.28
C SER A 127 -19.36 42.83 -20.70
N MET A 128 -20.43 42.09 -20.95
CA MET A 128 -20.45 40.69 -21.39
C MET A 128 -20.12 40.53 -22.87
N ALA A 129 -19.45 39.44 -23.23
CA ALA A 129 -19.78 38.65 -24.41
C ALA A 129 -19.25 37.22 -24.26
N ALA A 130 -20.15 36.25 -24.43
CA ALA A 130 -19.89 34.82 -24.41
C ALA A 130 -19.08 34.38 -25.63
N LEU A 131 -18.04 33.56 -25.43
CA LEU A 131 -17.43 32.77 -26.49
C LEU A 131 -17.63 31.30 -26.17
N ALA A 132 -18.65 30.74 -26.83
CA ALA A 132 -18.86 29.32 -26.96
C ALA A 132 -17.70 28.72 -27.79
N VAL A 133 -17.07 27.68 -27.25
CA VAL A 133 -16.09 26.87 -27.97
C VAL A 133 -16.86 25.85 -28.81
N SER A 134 -16.88 26.06 -30.12
CA SER A 134 -17.33 25.07 -31.11
C SER A 134 -16.18 24.13 -31.50
N PRO A 135 -16.48 22.86 -31.84
CA PRO A 135 -15.48 21.85 -32.15
C PRO A 135 -14.78 22.11 -33.51
N PRO A 136 -13.58 21.54 -33.75
CA PRO A 136 -12.84 21.78 -34.98
C PRO A 136 -13.53 21.15 -36.19
N PRO A 137 -13.60 21.84 -37.34
CA PRO A 137 -14.02 21.24 -38.60
C PRO A 137 -12.88 20.43 -39.22
N SER A 138 -13.25 19.27 -39.75
CA SER A 138 -12.47 18.44 -40.66
C SER A 138 -12.23 19.15 -41.99
N GLY A 139 -10.97 19.25 -42.44
CA GLY A 139 -10.67 19.72 -43.80
C GLY A 139 -9.25 20.26 -43.93
N VAL A 140 -8.37 19.45 -44.49
CA VAL A 140 -7.02 19.82 -44.93
C VAL A 140 -7.13 20.57 -46.25
N SER A 141 -6.55 21.79 -46.36
CA SER A 141 -5.55 22.13 -47.38
C SER A 141 -5.22 23.63 -47.40
N ASP A 142 -3.97 23.90 -47.78
CA ASP A 142 -3.45 25.14 -48.37
C ASP A 142 -2.89 26.22 -47.42
N GLU A 143 -1.65 25.97 -46.94
CA GLU A 143 -0.75 27.05 -46.53
C GLU A 143 0.45 27.21 -47.50
N PRO A 144 0.93 28.46 -47.72
CA PRO A 144 1.75 28.84 -48.88
C PRO A 144 3.27 28.59 -48.72
N TRP A 145 3.71 28.01 -47.60
CA TRP A 145 5.13 27.70 -47.36
C TRP A 145 5.61 26.44 -48.09
N LEU A 146 4.72 25.72 -48.77
CA LEU A 146 5.03 24.51 -49.54
C LEU A 146 5.50 24.77 -50.99
N GLN A 147 5.52 26.03 -51.48
CA GLN A 147 5.93 26.34 -52.86
C GLN A 147 7.35 26.92 -53.02
N GLN A 148 8.14 27.02 -51.94
CA GLN A 148 9.53 27.51 -51.98
C GLN A 148 10.59 26.42 -51.75
N ALA A 149 10.26 25.14 -51.96
CA ALA A 149 11.18 24.01 -51.81
C ALA A 149 11.71 23.48 -53.17
N GLY A 150 12.00 24.39 -54.11
CA GLY A 150 12.40 24.04 -55.48
C GLY A 150 13.71 24.69 -55.91
N GLN A 151 14.82 24.43 -55.19
CA GLN A 151 16.21 24.57 -55.67
C GLN A 151 17.20 24.23 -54.53
N HIS A 152 17.26 22.97 -54.10
CA HIS A 152 18.42 22.45 -53.39
C HIS A 152 18.98 21.26 -54.15
N GLN A 153 20.24 21.37 -54.55
CA GLN A 153 21.03 20.28 -55.13
C GLN A 153 20.87 19.01 -54.28
N PRO A 154 20.72 17.82 -54.89
CA PRO A 154 20.68 16.57 -54.13
C PRO A 154 21.98 16.43 -53.36
N TRP A 155 21.86 16.36 -52.04
CA TRP A 155 22.96 16.03 -51.14
C TRP A 155 23.59 14.73 -51.63
N GLN A 156 24.78 14.81 -52.22
CA GLN A 156 25.54 13.65 -52.67
C GLN A 156 25.94 12.84 -51.42
N GLY A 157 25.65 11.54 -51.46
CA GLY A 157 25.60 10.67 -50.30
C GLY A 157 26.82 10.74 -49.39
N ALA A 158 26.63 11.36 -48.22
CA ALA A 158 27.34 10.89 -47.05
C ALA A 158 26.82 9.47 -46.78
N GLN A 159 27.70 8.48 -46.88
CA GLN A 159 27.44 7.15 -46.34
C GLN A 159 26.83 7.34 -44.95
N LEU A 160 25.58 6.93 -44.77
CA LEU A 160 24.96 6.85 -43.46
C LEU A 160 25.84 5.91 -42.64
N HIS A 161 26.78 6.46 -41.87
CA HIS A 161 27.48 5.71 -40.86
C HIS A 161 26.39 5.09 -39.99
N ARG A 162 26.16 3.78 -40.12
CA ARG A 162 25.42 3.02 -39.13
C ARG A 162 26.07 3.40 -37.79
N PRO A 163 25.37 4.10 -36.89
CA PRO A 163 25.99 4.47 -35.64
C PRO A 163 26.45 3.18 -34.98
N ALA A 164 27.73 3.10 -34.62
CA ALA A 164 28.28 1.96 -33.91
C ALA A 164 27.34 1.65 -32.74
N ALA A 165 26.90 0.40 -32.62
CA ALA A 165 25.90 0.00 -31.65
C ALA A 165 26.39 0.40 -30.25
N ARG A 166 25.75 1.44 -29.68
CA ARG A 166 26.10 1.92 -28.34
C ARG A 166 25.68 0.85 -27.34
N ALA A 167 26.65 0.22 -26.68
CA ALA A 167 26.39 -0.78 -25.66
C ALA A 167 25.98 -0.12 -24.33
N LEU A 168 25.21 -0.84 -23.52
CA LEU A 168 24.96 -0.47 -22.13
C LEU A 168 26.29 -0.49 -21.35
N SER A 169 26.40 0.36 -20.33
CA SER A 169 27.47 0.21 -19.33
C SER A 169 27.39 -1.16 -18.64
N THR A 170 28.48 -1.65 -18.07
CA THR A 170 28.51 -2.91 -17.31
C THR A 170 27.42 -2.97 -16.23
N ARG A 171 27.19 -1.85 -15.52
CA ARG A 171 26.11 -1.71 -14.53
C ARG A 171 24.72 -1.85 -15.17
N GLY A 172 24.50 -1.17 -16.31
CA GLY A 172 23.25 -1.25 -17.05
C GLY A 172 22.97 -2.66 -17.60
N ALA A 173 23.98 -3.31 -18.17
CA ALA A 173 23.87 -4.67 -18.69
C ALA A 173 23.50 -5.68 -17.58
N ARG A 174 24.12 -5.58 -16.40
CA ARG A 174 23.80 -6.42 -15.23
C ARG A 174 22.38 -6.19 -14.72
N LEU A 175 21.92 -4.94 -14.64
CA LEU A 175 20.56 -4.60 -14.24
C LEU A 175 19.53 -5.27 -15.17
N ILE A 176 19.73 -5.20 -16.48
CA ILE A 176 18.82 -5.78 -17.47
C ILE A 176 18.87 -7.32 -17.44
N ALA A 177 20.05 -7.91 -17.25
CA ALA A 177 20.19 -9.36 -17.15
C ALA A 177 19.42 -9.96 -15.96
N GLY A 178 19.29 -9.22 -14.85
CA GLY A 178 18.56 -9.64 -13.65
C GLY A 178 17.11 -9.15 -13.56
N ALA A 179 16.55 -8.57 -14.63
CA ALA A 179 15.22 -7.97 -14.57
C ALA A 179 14.11 -9.03 -14.49
N GLY A 180 13.31 -9.00 -13.42
CA GLY A 180 12.13 -9.87 -13.24
C GLY A 180 10.80 -9.24 -13.69
N VAL A 181 10.84 -8.04 -14.30
CA VAL A 181 9.64 -7.31 -14.72
C VAL A 181 8.92 -8.06 -15.85
N SER A 182 7.59 -8.18 -15.75
CA SER A 182 6.78 -8.75 -16.84
C SER A 182 6.37 -7.65 -17.82
N LYS A 183 6.27 -8.00 -19.10
CA LYS A 183 5.66 -7.12 -20.11
C LYS A 183 4.17 -6.91 -19.88
N ARG A 184 3.51 -7.88 -19.24
CA ARG A 184 2.09 -7.81 -18.84
C ARG A 184 2.01 -7.46 -17.35
N GLN A 185 1.27 -6.42 -17.00
CA GLN A 185 1.16 -5.87 -15.63
C GLN A 185 -0.26 -6.04 -15.04
N GLY A 186 -1.06 -6.95 -15.61
CA GLY A 186 -2.40 -7.27 -15.14
C GLY A 186 -2.99 -8.50 -15.85
N GLY A 187 -4.02 -9.09 -15.26
CA GLY A 187 -4.66 -10.32 -15.75
C GLY A 187 -4.98 -11.29 -14.62
N ALA A 188 -5.67 -12.38 -14.94
CA ALA A 188 -6.00 -13.42 -13.97
C ALA A 188 -4.71 -13.98 -13.34
N PHE A 189 -4.73 -14.11 -12.02
CA PHE A 189 -3.63 -14.61 -11.19
C PHE A 189 -2.35 -13.77 -11.11
N MET A 190 -2.34 -12.52 -11.58
CA MET A 190 -1.18 -11.64 -11.42
C MET A 190 -0.86 -11.39 -9.93
N PRO A 191 0.34 -11.79 -9.43
CA PRO A 191 0.69 -11.61 -8.03
C PRO A 191 0.80 -10.15 -7.61
N GLY A 192 0.29 -9.86 -6.40
CA GLY A 192 0.47 -8.57 -5.74
C GLY A 192 -0.28 -7.40 -6.40
N VAL A 193 -1.32 -7.65 -7.19
CA VAL A 193 -2.20 -6.59 -7.72
C VAL A 193 -3.53 -6.63 -6.98
N PRO A 194 -3.93 -5.54 -6.28
CA PRO A 194 -5.26 -5.47 -5.70
C PRO A 194 -6.33 -5.32 -6.77
N ASP A 195 -7.56 -5.70 -6.44
CA ASP A 195 -8.75 -5.39 -7.24
C ASP A 195 -9.04 -3.88 -7.31
N VAL A 196 -8.50 -3.25 -8.33
CA VAL A 196 -8.69 -1.82 -8.59
C VAL A 196 -10.13 -1.46 -8.97
N SER A 197 -10.96 -2.43 -9.39
CA SER A 197 -12.39 -2.18 -9.69
C SER A 197 -13.21 -1.87 -8.44
N ARG A 198 -12.71 -2.29 -7.27
CA ARG A 198 -13.32 -2.04 -5.95
C ARG A 198 -12.81 -0.76 -5.28
N PHE A 199 -11.93 -0.02 -5.94
CA PHE A 199 -11.44 1.26 -5.43
C PHE A 199 -12.61 2.25 -5.21
N PRO A 200 -12.67 2.98 -4.08
CA PRO A 200 -13.76 3.92 -3.78
C PRO A 200 -13.67 5.23 -4.58
N ALA A 201 -13.76 5.10 -5.90
CA ALA A 201 -13.56 6.19 -6.88
C ALA A 201 -14.46 7.39 -6.61
N ARG A 202 -15.74 7.20 -6.25
CA ARG A 202 -16.67 8.31 -5.97
C ARG A 202 -16.20 9.20 -4.82
N ILE A 203 -15.70 8.59 -3.74
CA ILE A 203 -15.18 9.30 -2.56
C ILE A 203 -13.88 10.01 -2.95
N TRP A 204 -12.99 9.29 -3.62
CA TRP A 204 -11.72 9.85 -4.08
C TRP A 204 -11.92 11.06 -5.01
N THR A 205 -12.79 10.95 -6.02
CA THR A 205 -13.13 12.04 -6.94
C THR A 205 -13.73 13.24 -6.21
N ARG A 206 -14.61 13.01 -5.23
CA ARG A 206 -15.16 14.10 -4.40
C ARG A 206 -14.05 14.87 -3.67
N LEU A 207 -13.13 14.16 -3.02
CA LEU A 207 -12.00 14.76 -2.30
C LEU A 207 -11.04 15.47 -3.28
N HIS A 208 -10.73 14.84 -4.41
CA HIS A 208 -9.89 15.44 -5.45
C HIS A 208 -10.49 16.75 -5.97
N ASN A 209 -11.77 16.76 -6.32
CA ASN A 209 -12.48 17.96 -6.78
C ASN A 209 -12.52 19.05 -5.70
N LYS A 210 -12.62 18.69 -4.41
CA LYS A 210 -12.56 19.65 -3.30
C LYS A 210 -11.24 20.43 -3.34
N TYR A 211 -10.09 19.75 -3.46
CA TYR A 211 -8.80 20.42 -3.49
C TYR A 211 -8.54 21.20 -4.78
N TRP A 212 -9.05 20.75 -5.93
CA TRP A 212 -8.96 21.52 -7.17
C TRP A 212 -9.81 22.78 -7.19
N ARG A 213 -11.00 22.75 -6.58
CA ARG A 213 -11.88 23.92 -6.49
C ARG A 213 -11.31 25.02 -5.59
N THR A 214 -10.49 24.66 -4.61
CA THR A 214 -9.80 25.59 -3.72
C THR A 214 -8.31 25.35 -3.83
N LEU A 215 -7.79 25.64 -5.03
CA LEU A 215 -6.40 25.43 -5.37
C LEU A 215 -5.51 26.31 -4.48
N ARG A 216 -4.69 25.68 -3.65
CA ARG A 216 -3.71 26.39 -2.84
C ARG A 216 -2.32 26.28 -3.48
N PRO A 217 -1.62 27.40 -3.73
CA PRO A 217 -0.30 27.37 -4.36
C PRO A 217 0.74 26.51 -3.64
N ASP A 218 0.64 26.36 -2.31
CA ASP A 218 1.52 25.49 -1.51
C ASP A 218 1.42 24.00 -1.90
N LEU A 219 0.30 23.56 -2.49
CA LEU A 219 0.11 22.19 -2.95
C LEU A 219 0.57 21.95 -4.40
N LEU A 220 1.05 23.00 -5.07
CA LEU A 220 1.50 22.96 -6.48
C LEU A 220 3.02 23.13 -6.62
N THR A 221 3.73 23.03 -5.51
CA THR A 221 5.20 23.14 -5.46
C THR A 221 5.80 21.83 -4.97
N TYR A 222 7.13 21.82 -4.83
CA TYR A 222 7.88 20.71 -4.26
C TYR A 222 7.58 20.53 -2.77
N ALA A 223 7.57 19.29 -2.32
CA ALA A 223 7.29 18.95 -0.94
C ALA A 223 8.47 19.33 -0.02
N PRO A 224 8.27 20.17 1.01
CA PRO A 224 9.27 20.38 2.04
C PRO A 224 9.23 19.24 3.07
N GLY A 225 10.36 18.96 3.72
CA GLY A 225 10.40 18.16 4.95
C GLY A 225 9.84 16.74 4.82
N GLY A 226 10.15 16.04 3.73
CA GLY A 226 9.78 14.63 3.53
C GLY A 226 8.33 14.37 3.13
N GLY A 227 7.59 15.37 2.66
CA GLY A 227 6.21 15.21 2.21
C GLY A 227 5.22 16.09 2.96
N LEU A 228 3.96 16.08 2.50
CA LEU A 228 2.89 16.88 3.07
C LEU A 228 2.70 16.56 4.56
N ALA A 229 2.87 17.57 5.42
CA ALA A 229 2.75 17.42 6.87
C ALA A 229 1.45 16.72 7.29
N LEU A 230 0.31 17.09 6.68
CA LEU A 230 -0.98 16.47 6.99
C LEU A 230 -0.98 14.95 6.75
N LEU A 231 -0.38 14.49 5.65
CA LEU A 231 -0.29 13.06 5.35
C LEU A 231 0.60 12.35 6.38
N ARG A 232 1.75 12.94 6.71
CA ARG A 232 2.67 12.40 7.71
C ARG A 232 2.00 12.25 9.09
N HIS A 233 1.22 13.22 9.52
CA HIS A 233 0.50 13.15 10.81
C HIS A 233 -0.51 12.00 10.83
N VAL A 234 -1.37 11.94 9.81
CA VAL A 234 -2.42 10.91 9.74
C VAL A 234 -1.80 9.51 9.58
N LEU A 235 -0.67 9.39 8.87
CA LEU A 235 0.09 8.15 8.77
C LEU A 235 0.69 7.72 10.12
N ALA A 236 1.30 8.62 10.88
CA ALA A 236 1.86 8.29 12.19
C ALA A 236 0.80 7.70 13.12
N ASP A 237 -0.41 8.28 13.14
CA ASP A 237 -1.53 7.78 13.95
C ASP A 237 -2.06 6.44 13.45
N TYR A 238 -2.17 6.28 12.12
CA TYR A 238 -2.56 5.02 11.50
C TYR A 238 -1.58 3.90 11.86
N LEU A 239 -0.28 4.11 11.64
CA LEU A 239 0.78 3.13 11.84
C LEU A 239 0.92 2.70 13.30
N ARG A 240 0.78 3.64 14.24
CA ARG A 240 0.75 3.34 15.67
C ARG A 240 -0.37 2.37 16.03
N THR A 241 -1.54 2.56 15.40
CA THR A 241 -2.75 1.78 15.68
C THR A 241 -2.76 0.44 14.96
N SER A 242 -2.32 0.38 13.70
CA SER A 242 -2.40 -0.81 12.86
C SER A 242 -1.21 -1.76 13.02
N ARG A 243 -0.02 -1.22 13.31
CA ARG A 243 1.24 -1.99 13.32
C ARG A 243 2.09 -1.83 14.57
N SER A 244 1.65 -1.02 15.54
CA SER A 244 2.44 -0.65 16.73
C SER A 244 3.76 0.05 16.39
N VAL A 245 3.84 0.66 15.21
CA VAL A 245 5.00 1.46 14.80
C VAL A 245 5.10 2.69 15.70
N ARG A 246 6.28 2.92 16.26
CA ARG A 246 6.57 4.09 17.11
C ARG A 246 7.27 5.15 16.30
N CYS A 247 6.55 6.21 15.95
CA CYS A 247 7.14 7.36 15.26
C CYS A 247 6.41 8.67 15.54
N SER A 248 7.14 9.78 15.34
CA SER A 248 6.58 11.10 15.12
C SER A 248 6.38 11.36 13.62
N PRO A 249 5.53 12.33 13.23
CA PRO A 249 5.32 12.70 11.83
C PRO A 249 6.61 13.13 11.11
N GLU A 250 7.58 13.70 11.82
CA GLU A 250 8.86 14.19 11.28
C GLU A 250 9.75 13.06 10.78
N GLN A 251 9.60 11.85 11.34
CA GLN A 251 10.32 10.65 10.92
C GLN A 251 9.78 10.05 9.62
N ILE A 252 8.58 10.45 9.18
CA ILE A 252 7.94 9.87 8.00
C ILE A 252 8.37 10.61 6.75
N ILE A 253 8.96 9.90 5.79
CA ILE A 253 9.29 10.42 4.46
C ILE A 253 8.38 9.76 3.44
N ILE A 254 7.63 10.57 2.66
CA ILE A 254 6.69 10.10 1.64
C ILE A 254 7.43 9.88 0.33
N THR A 255 7.46 8.63 -0.14
CA THR A 255 8.22 8.23 -1.31
C THR A 255 7.31 7.78 -2.46
N THR A 256 7.90 7.56 -3.63
CA THR A 256 7.27 7.02 -4.83
C THR A 256 7.28 5.48 -4.78
N GLY A 257 6.73 4.92 -3.72
CA GLY A 257 6.73 3.49 -3.44
C GLY A 257 8.08 2.93 -2.97
N ILE A 258 8.09 1.62 -2.72
CA ILE A 258 9.15 0.98 -1.96
C ILE A 258 10.56 1.06 -2.56
N HIS A 259 10.69 1.02 -3.89
CA HIS A 259 12.02 1.10 -4.52
C HIS A 259 12.74 2.40 -4.15
N GLN A 260 12.01 3.53 -4.09
CA GLN A 260 12.60 4.80 -3.65
C GLN A 260 12.89 4.79 -2.15
N SER A 261 12.01 4.21 -1.33
CA SER A 261 12.27 4.09 0.11
C SER A 261 13.55 3.31 0.41
N VAL A 262 13.72 2.15 -0.23
CA VAL A 262 14.92 1.32 -0.08
C VAL A 262 16.15 2.03 -0.65
N ASP A 263 16.05 2.63 -1.85
CA ASP A 263 17.14 3.39 -2.47
C ASP A 263 17.63 4.53 -1.57
N LEU A 264 16.72 5.32 -1.01
CA LEU A 264 17.05 6.40 -0.08
C LEU A 264 17.72 5.88 1.20
N ALA A 265 17.18 4.81 1.80
CA ALA A 265 17.74 4.22 3.02
C ALA A 265 19.16 3.68 2.79
N VAL A 266 19.38 2.91 1.72
CA VAL A 266 20.71 2.34 1.47
C VAL A 266 21.73 3.42 1.10
N ARG A 267 21.35 4.45 0.34
CA ARG A 267 22.27 5.56 0.00
C ARG A 267 22.75 6.35 1.22
N LEU A 268 21.91 6.48 2.24
CA LEU A 268 22.24 7.25 3.44
C LEU A 268 22.96 6.44 4.51
N LEU A 269 22.77 5.12 4.52
CA LEU A 269 23.21 4.25 5.61
C LEU A 269 24.33 3.28 5.23
N SER A 270 24.82 3.32 4.00
CA SER A 270 25.89 2.44 3.53
C SER A 270 26.73 3.05 2.41
N ASP A 271 27.93 2.51 2.24
CA ASP A 271 28.86 2.86 1.18
C ASP A 271 28.89 1.78 0.08
N PRO A 272 29.26 2.13 -1.17
CA PRO A 272 29.49 1.14 -2.21
C PRO A 272 30.48 0.05 -1.77
N GLY A 273 30.08 -1.20 -1.94
CA GLY A 273 30.85 -2.37 -1.53
C GLY A 273 30.47 -2.95 -0.16
N ASP A 274 29.66 -2.25 0.62
CA ASP A 274 29.10 -2.76 1.87
C ASP A 274 28.20 -3.98 1.63
N THR A 275 28.15 -4.86 2.63
CA THR A 275 27.34 -6.08 2.59
C THR A 275 25.95 -5.81 3.14
N ILE A 276 24.92 -6.30 2.45
CA ILE A 276 23.54 -6.31 2.93
C ILE A 276 23.02 -7.74 2.96
N TRP A 277 22.45 -8.18 4.07
CA TRP A 277 21.72 -9.44 4.13
C TRP A 277 20.34 -9.26 3.51
N THR A 278 19.97 -10.19 2.64
CA THR A 278 18.62 -10.27 2.06
C THR A 278 18.09 -11.68 2.24
N GLU A 279 16.80 -11.81 2.52
CA GLU A 279 16.10 -13.10 2.42
C GLU A 279 16.36 -13.77 1.07
N ASP A 280 16.41 -15.10 1.03
CA ASP A 280 16.46 -15.87 -0.21
C ASP A 280 15.48 -17.06 -0.10
N PRO A 281 14.41 -17.08 -0.90
CA PRO A 281 14.08 -16.14 -1.98
C PRO A 281 13.58 -14.76 -1.49
N CYS A 282 13.73 -13.71 -2.30
CA CYS A 282 13.16 -12.39 -2.04
C CYS A 282 12.59 -11.71 -3.29
N TYR A 283 11.95 -10.55 -3.11
CA TYR A 283 11.50 -9.72 -4.23
C TYR A 283 12.68 -9.27 -5.11
N TRP A 284 12.66 -9.69 -6.38
CA TRP A 284 13.71 -9.37 -7.36
C TRP A 284 13.94 -7.86 -7.53
N GLY A 285 12.90 -7.04 -7.39
CA GLY A 285 12.99 -5.60 -7.60
C GLY A 285 13.90 -4.93 -6.57
N VAL A 286 13.92 -5.41 -5.33
CA VAL A 286 14.85 -4.88 -4.32
C VAL A 286 16.28 -5.28 -4.64
N ARG A 287 16.55 -6.51 -5.10
CA ARG A 287 17.90 -6.90 -5.56
C ARG A 287 18.43 -5.97 -6.65
N SER A 288 17.57 -5.56 -7.60
CA SER A 288 17.92 -4.59 -8.64
C SER A 288 18.35 -3.24 -8.04
N VAL A 289 17.60 -2.73 -7.06
CA VAL A 289 17.94 -1.47 -6.35
C VAL A 289 19.29 -1.60 -5.64
N LEU A 290 19.49 -2.67 -4.86
CA LEU A 290 20.73 -2.91 -4.11
C LEU A 290 21.96 -3.00 -5.04
N HIS A 291 21.81 -3.68 -6.18
CA HIS A 291 22.88 -3.81 -7.17
C HIS A 291 23.28 -2.46 -7.78
N VAL A 292 22.29 -1.64 -8.15
CA VAL A 292 22.55 -0.32 -8.76
C VAL A 292 23.15 0.66 -7.75
N SER A 293 22.83 0.50 -6.46
CA SER A 293 23.42 1.25 -5.35
C SER A 293 24.82 0.77 -4.96
N GLY A 294 25.36 -0.27 -5.62
CA GLY A 294 26.73 -0.73 -5.44
C GLY A 294 26.97 -1.60 -4.21
N LEU A 295 25.90 -2.07 -3.56
CA LEU A 295 26.01 -3.00 -2.43
C LEU A 295 26.33 -4.41 -2.88
N LYS A 296 26.80 -5.23 -1.93
CA LYS A 296 27.01 -6.68 -2.07
C LYS A 296 25.90 -7.41 -1.33
N PRO A 297 24.81 -7.83 -2.01
CA PRO A 297 23.80 -8.66 -1.39
C PRO A 297 24.39 -10.01 -1.00
N ARG A 298 24.18 -10.41 0.26
CA ARG A 298 24.40 -11.77 0.73
C ARG A 298 23.04 -12.43 0.94
N PRO A 299 22.68 -13.42 0.10
CA PRO A 299 21.44 -14.16 0.27
C PRO A 299 21.52 -14.99 1.55
N ILE A 300 20.49 -14.88 2.39
CA ILE A 300 20.32 -15.66 3.61
C ILE A 300 19.05 -16.50 3.43
N ALA A 301 19.20 -17.82 3.56
CA ALA A 301 18.08 -18.75 3.44
C ALA A 301 16.94 -18.39 4.39
N VAL A 302 15.72 -18.73 4.01
CA VAL A 302 14.54 -18.59 4.87
C VAL A 302 14.03 -19.97 5.32
N ASP A 303 13.42 -20.01 6.49
CA ASP A 303 12.67 -21.17 6.99
C ASP A 303 11.21 -20.77 7.30
N SER A 304 10.48 -21.61 8.03
CA SER A 304 9.08 -21.35 8.41
C SER A 304 8.90 -20.09 9.27
N GLU A 305 9.97 -19.51 9.82
CA GLU A 305 9.96 -18.28 10.61
C GLU A 305 10.62 -17.10 9.88
N GLY A 306 10.86 -17.18 8.56
CA GLY A 306 11.50 -16.13 7.77
C GLY A 306 13.01 -16.27 7.68
N ILE A 307 13.75 -15.16 7.56
CA ILE A 307 15.23 -15.17 7.41
C ILE A 307 15.92 -16.02 8.48
N ASN A 308 16.75 -16.97 8.08
CA ASN A 308 17.39 -17.96 8.94
C ASN A 308 18.92 -17.96 8.74
N PRO A 309 19.67 -17.02 9.35
CA PRO A 309 21.12 -16.98 9.24
C PRO A 309 21.76 -18.23 9.89
N SER A 310 22.65 -18.88 9.16
CA SER A 310 23.41 -20.02 9.66
C SER A 310 24.55 -19.60 10.60
N VAL A 311 25.19 -20.57 11.26
CA VAL A 311 26.40 -20.32 12.07
C VAL A 311 27.51 -19.67 11.22
N ALA A 312 27.65 -20.06 9.96
CA ALA A 312 28.61 -19.45 9.04
C ALA A 312 28.21 -18.01 8.64
N ASP A 313 26.91 -17.69 8.66
CA ASP A 313 26.44 -16.33 8.41
C ASP A 313 26.82 -15.40 9.55
N PHE A 314 26.61 -15.84 10.79
CA PHE A 314 27.01 -15.11 11.99
C PHE A 314 28.54 -15.03 12.19
N ALA A 315 29.30 -16.01 11.71
CA ALA A 315 30.77 -16.01 11.83
C ALA A 315 31.47 -15.11 10.79
N ALA A 316 30.79 -14.77 9.70
CA ALA A 316 31.31 -13.83 8.71
C ALA A 316 31.28 -12.39 9.23
N PRO A 317 31.98 -11.44 8.58
CA PRO A 317 31.86 -10.03 8.92
C PRO A 317 30.38 -9.57 8.91
N PRO A 318 29.94 -8.82 9.94
CA PRO A 318 28.54 -8.41 10.05
C PRO A 318 28.15 -7.52 8.87
N PRO A 319 26.90 -7.61 8.39
CA PRO A 319 26.43 -6.76 7.30
C PRO A 319 26.25 -5.32 7.79
N LYS A 320 26.26 -4.36 6.87
CA LYS A 320 25.86 -2.99 7.19
C LYS A 320 24.35 -2.88 7.38
N LEU A 321 23.60 -3.65 6.58
CA LEU A 321 22.14 -3.62 6.48
C LEU A 321 21.56 -5.03 6.45
N ILE A 322 20.34 -5.20 6.95
CA ILE A 322 19.53 -6.41 6.81
C ILE A 322 18.17 -6.00 6.24
N LEU A 323 17.73 -6.59 5.14
CA LEU A 323 16.42 -6.34 4.54
C LEU A 323 15.51 -7.55 4.72
N VAL A 324 14.35 -7.35 5.36
CA VAL A 324 13.41 -8.42 5.73
C VAL A 324 11.95 -8.05 5.45
N THR A 325 11.12 -9.06 5.25
CA THR A 325 9.66 -8.93 5.08
C THR A 325 8.90 -9.67 6.20
N PRO A 326 8.97 -9.21 7.46
CA PRO A 326 8.68 -10.05 8.62
C PRO A 326 7.18 -10.32 8.84
N SER A 327 6.29 -9.43 8.39
CA SER A 327 4.84 -9.60 8.54
C SER A 327 4.27 -10.67 7.61
N HIS A 328 4.86 -10.78 6.42
CA HIS A 328 4.46 -11.68 5.35
C HIS A 328 5.64 -11.79 4.39
N GLN A 329 6.38 -12.89 4.46
CA GLN A 329 7.62 -13.05 3.70
C GLN A 329 7.33 -13.06 2.21
N TYR A 330 8.03 -12.26 1.43
CA TYR A 330 7.86 -12.29 -0.02
C TYR A 330 8.95 -13.13 -0.71
N PRO A 331 8.61 -14.20 -1.47
CA PRO A 331 7.27 -14.58 -1.90
C PRO A 331 6.59 -15.71 -1.11
N LEU A 332 7.26 -16.40 -0.18
CA LEU A 332 6.78 -17.69 0.35
C LEU A 332 5.64 -17.57 1.38
N GLY A 333 5.45 -16.38 1.93
CA GLY A 333 4.27 -16.02 2.70
C GLY A 333 4.26 -16.46 4.16
N MET A 334 5.39 -16.93 4.70
CA MET A 334 5.51 -17.21 6.13
C MET A 334 5.56 -15.92 6.95
N VAL A 335 5.25 -16.03 8.24
CA VAL A 335 5.25 -14.91 9.18
C VAL A 335 6.44 -15.09 10.11
N MET A 336 7.26 -14.05 10.25
CA MET A 336 8.40 -14.09 11.15
C MET A 336 7.95 -14.10 12.61
N SER A 337 8.38 -15.12 13.35
CA SER A 337 8.02 -15.32 14.75
C SER A 337 8.59 -14.23 15.65
N LEU A 338 7.99 -14.05 16.83
CA LEU A 338 8.50 -13.09 17.82
C LEU A 338 9.94 -13.40 18.25
N ALA A 339 10.29 -14.70 18.34
CA ALA A 339 11.64 -15.14 18.70
C ALA A 339 12.66 -14.75 17.62
N ARG A 340 12.34 -14.96 16.33
CA ARG A 340 13.19 -14.55 15.21
C ARG A 340 13.35 -13.03 15.13
N ARG A 341 12.26 -12.27 15.31
CA ARG A 341 12.29 -10.80 15.39
C ARG A 341 13.24 -10.29 16.48
N ARG A 342 13.13 -10.85 17.70
CA ARG A 342 14.02 -10.50 18.83
C ARG A 342 15.49 -10.84 18.54
N THR A 343 15.74 -12.00 17.93
CA THR A 343 17.10 -12.45 17.54
C THR A 343 17.74 -11.46 16.56
N LEU A 344 17.00 -11.03 15.53
CA LEU A 344 17.49 -10.06 14.56
C LEU A 344 17.75 -8.69 15.17
N LEU A 345 16.85 -8.19 16.01
CA LEU A 345 17.02 -6.91 16.71
C LEU A 345 18.26 -6.95 17.61
N GLU A 346 18.45 -8.03 18.37
CA GLU A 346 19.61 -8.14 19.24
C GLU A 346 20.92 -8.24 18.44
N TYR A 347 20.94 -9.03 17.36
CA TYR A 347 22.10 -9.10 16.47
C TYR A 347 22.44 -7.74 15.86
N ALA A 348 21.44 -7.03 15.31
CA ALA A 348 21.63 -5.71 14.74
C ALA A 348 22.17 -4.71 15.78
N ARG A 349 21.70 -4.80 17.03
CA ARG A 349 22.14 -3.96 18.13
C ARG A 349 23.59 -4.24 18.51
N GLN A 350 23.98 -5.50 18.60
CA GLN A 350 25.34 -5.93 18.96
C GLN A 350 26.37 -5.53 17.88
N HIS A 351 25.97 -5.57 16.61
CA HIS A 351 26.86 -5.34 15.48
C HIS A 351 26.66 -3.98 14.78
N GLN A 352 25.80 -3.12 15.33
CA GLN A 352 25.48 -1.79 14.78
C GLN A 352 25.00 -1.84 13.32
N CYS A 353 24.18 -2.86 13.01
CA CYS A 353 23.56 -3.02 11.71
C CYS A 353 22.22 -2.27 11.66
N TRP A 354 21.88 -1.74 10.49
CA TRP A 354 20.53 -1.23 10.24
C TRP A 354 19.64 -2.35 9.74
N ILE A 355 18.34 -2.30 10.08
CA ILE A 355 17.34 -3.21 9.51
C ILE A 355 16.36 -2.39 8.68
N ILE A 356 16.11 -2.81 7.44
CA ILE A 356 15.01 -2.31 6.61
C ILE A 356 13.87 -3.34 6.70
N GLU A 357 12.77 -2.95 7.34
CA GLU A 357 11.53 -3.72 7.39
C GLU A 357 10.63 -3.30 6.22
N ASP A 358 10.47 -4.17 5.24
CA ASP A 358 9.50 -4.01 4.15
C ASP A 358 8.15 -4.61 4.56
N ASP A 359 7.17 -3.74 4.85
CA ASP A 359 5.81 -4.12 5.23
C ASP A 359 4.80 -3.75 4.14
N TYR A 360 4.76 -4.56 3.07
CA TYR A 360 4.06 -4.21 1.82
C TYR A 360 2.56 -4.56 1.78
N ASP A 361 2.07 -5.52 2.56
CA ASP A 361 0.68 -5.99 2.51
C ASP A 361 0.09 -6.50 3.85
N SER A 362 0.66 -6.10 4.99
CA SER A 362 0.24 -6.57 6.32
C SER A 362 -1.20 -6.23 6.70
N GLU A 363 -1.84 -5.29 6.00
CA GLU A 363 -3.25 -4.97 6.18
C GLU A 363 -4.19 -6.13 5.81
N PHE A 364 -3.75 -7.04 4.94
CA PHE A 364 -4.54 -8.17 4.47
C PHE A 364 -4.14 -9.46 5.18
N ARG A 365 -4.73 -9.70 6.35
CA ARG A 365 -4.52 -10.92 7.14
C ARG A 365 -5.85 -11.65 7.29
N TYR A 366 -5.86 -12.96 7.05
CA TYR A 366 -7.11 -13.76 7.02
C TYR A 366 -7.23 -14.72 8.19
N GLY A 367 -6.12 -15.00 8.87
CA GLY A 367 -6.04 -15.93 10.00
C GLY A 367 -5.69 -15.24 11.31
N SER A 368 -4.54 -15.60 11.88
CA SER A 368 -4.11 -15.22 13.23
C SER A 368 -4.02 -13.70 13.44
N ARG A 369 -4.06 -13.30 14.72
CA ARG A 369 -3.88 -11.89 15.12
C ARG A 369 -2.54 -11.34 14.60
N PRO A 370 -2.50 -10.08 14.14
CA PRO A 370 -1.28 -9.45 13.65
C PRO A 370 -0.24 -9.36 14.77
N LEU A 371 1.01 -9.65 14.42
CA LEU A 371 2.16 -9.38 15.29
C LEU A 371 2.54 -7.90 15.13
N ALA A 372 3.07 -7.29 16.20
CA ALA A 372 3.69 -5.96 16.11
C ALA A 372 4.77 -5.96 15.01
N SER A 373 4.95 -4.83 14.32
CA SER A 373 6.05 -4.68 13.37
C SER A 373 7.41 -4.89 14.06
N LEU A 374 8.44 -5.22 13.29
CA LEU A 374 9.81 -5.34 13.81
C LEU A 374 10.26 -3.99 14.39
N GLN A 375 9.93 -2.89 13.73
CA GLN A 375 10.14 -1.53 14.22
C GLN A 375 9.37 -1.27 15.53
N GLY A 376 8.13 -1.77 15.62
CA GLY A 376 7.32 -1.71 16.83
C GLY A 376 7.90 -2.49 18.00
N LEU A 377 8.93 -3.32 17.80
CA LEU A 377 9.66 -4.02 18.87
C LEU A 377 11.04 -3.41 19.13
N ASP A 378 11.50 -2.49 18.27
CA ASP A 378 12.86 -1.94 18.31
C ASP A 378 13.03 -0.81 19.34
N THR A 379 13.82 -1.07 20.37
CA THR A 379 14.18 -0.07 21.40
C THR A 379 15.51 0.63 21.14
N ALA A 380 16.26 0.21 20.13
CA ALA A 380 17.58 0.76 19.79
C ALA A 380 17.52 1.82 18.66
N GLY A 381 16.39 1.93 17.96
CA GLY A 381 16.20 2.91 16.89
C GLY A 381 16.98 2.57 15.62
N GLN A 382 17.14 1.27 15.32
CA GLN A 382 17.92 0.71 14.22
C GLN A 382 17.06 0.13 13.08
N VAL A 383 15.73 0.15 13.22
CA VAL A 383 14.80 -0.32 12.19
C VAL A 383 14.21 0.84 11.39
N ILE A 384 14.41 0.80 10.08
CA ILE A 384 13.74 1.64 9.08
C ILE A 384 12.51 0.88 8.60
N TYR A 385 11.33 1.35 8.98
CA TYR A 385 10.07 0.77 8.52
C TYR A 385 9.70 1.33 7.15
N VAL A 386 9.32 0.48 6.20
CA VAL A 386 8.93 0.87 4.85
C VAL A 386 7.54 0.34 4.55
N GLY A 387 6.66 1.21 4.05
CA GLY A 387 5.29 0.86 3.68
C GLY A 387 4.88 1.39 2.31
N SER A 388 3.75 0.89 1.80
CA SER A 388 3.27 1.20 0.45
C SER A 388 1.76 1.24 0.37
N PHE A 389 1.21 2.19 -0.38
CA PHE A 389 -0.23 2.20 -0.72
C PHE A 389 -0.55 1.43 -2.01
N GLY A 390 0.47 0.92 -2.70
CA GLY A 390 0.30 0.26 -3.99
C GLY A 390 -0.44 -1.07 -3.90
N LYS A 391 -0.38 -1.75 -2.75
CA LYS A 391 -1.08 -3.03 -2.51
C LYS A 391 -2.43 -2.82 -1.85
N THR A 392 -2.60 -1.74 -1.11
CA THR A 392 -3.81 -1.45 -0.34
C THR A 392 -4.85 -0.62 -1.09
N LEU A 393 -4.43 0.22 -2.04
CA LEU A 393 -5.32 1.04 -2.87
C LEU A 393 -5.20 0.64 -4.35
N PHE A 394 -4.15 1.08 -5.02
CA PHE A 394 -3.84 0.68 -6.40
C PHE A 394 -2.38 0.99 -6.75
N PRO A 395 -1.70 0.16 -7.56
CA PRO A 395 -0.26 0.34 -7.84
C PRO A 395 0.08 1.67 -8.51
N GLY A 396 -0.81 2.17 -9.38
CA GLY A 396 -0.64 3.43 -10.11
C GLY A 396 -0.66 4.68 -9.24
N LEU A 397 -1.02 4.57 -7.95
CA LEU A 397 -0.99 5.70 -7.01
C LEU A 397 0.44 6.19 -6.78
N ARG A 398 1.41 5.26 -6.81
CA ARG A 398 2.83 5.54 -6.61
C ARG A 398 3.13 6.36 -5.34
N VAL A 399 2.41 6.09 -4.25
CA VAL A 399 2.71 6.64 -2.92
C VAL A 399 3.14 5.50 -2.00
N GLY A 400 4.31 5.66 -1.40
CA GLY A 400 4.84 4.86 -0.31
C GLY A 400 5.42 5.77 0.76
N TYR A 401 6.05 5.18 1.76
CA TYR A 401 6.70 5.95 2.81
C TYR A 401 7.79 5.11 3.48
N LEU A 402 8.68 5.79 4.21
CA LEU A 402 9.54 5.17 5.20
C LEU A 402 9.45 5.93 6.52
N VAL A 403 9.74 5.24 7.62
CA VAL A 403 9.95 5.82 8.94
C VAL A 403 11.44 5.77 9.23
N ALA A 404 12.08 6.92 9.24
CA ALA A 404 13.49 7.08 9.54
C ALA A 404 13.76 6.99 11.06
N PRO A 405 14.97 6.60 11.47
CA PRO A 405 15.43 6.78 12.85
C PRO A 405 15.30 8.24 13.27
N GLU A 406 14.88 8.51 14.51
CA GLU A 406 14.56 9.86 14.99
C GLU A 406 15.72 10.85 14.78
N SER A 407 16.94 10.43 15.11
CA SER A 407 18.16 11.24 14.96
C SER A 407 18.56 11.52 13.51
N LEU A 408 18.03 10.76 12.54
CA LEU A 408 18.36 10.87 11.12
C LEU A 408 17.20 11.41 10.28
N ALA A 409 16.04 11.69 10.89
CA ALA A 409 14.82 12.09 10.19
C ALA A 409 15.03 13.33 9.30
N GLU A 410 15.69 14.37 9.81
CA GLU A 410 16.00 15.58 9.05
C GLU A 410 16.96 15.32 7.89
N SER A 411 17.97 14.47 8.09
CA SER A 411 18.91 14.08 7.03
C SER A 411 18.22 13.30 5.92
N PHE A 412 17.31 12.38 6.27
CA PHE A 412 16.48 11.66 5.31
C PHE A 412 15.55 12.59 4.53
N ALA A 413 14.90 13.53 5.21
CA ALA A 413 14.04 14.52 4.57
C ALA A 413 14.82 15.42 3.59
N THR A 414 15.99 15.90 4.02
CA THR A 414 16.89 16.72 3.19
C THR A 414 17.37 15.96 1.97
N ALA A 415 17.84 14.72 2.16
CA ALA A 415 18.30 13.88 1.06
C ALA A 415 17.19 13.55 0.07
N SER A 416 15.96 13.30 0.54
CA SER A 416 14.85 13.04 -0.38
C SER A 416 14.51 14.26 -1.24
N ALA A 417 14.52 15.45 -0.62
CA ALA A 417 14.30 16.70 -1.33
C ALA A 417 15.40 16.97 -2.37
N GLU A 418 16.66 16.71 -2.01
CA GLU A 418 17.82 16.92 -2.88
C GLU A 418 17.85 15.93 -4.05
N LEU A 419 17.64 14.64 -3.79
CA LEU A 419 17.78 13.59 -4.80
C LEU A 419 16.59 13.53 -5.77
N TYR A 420 15.37 13.74 -5.28
CA TYR A 420 14.17 13.42 -6.06
C TYR A 420 13.26 14.61 -6.30
N ARG A 421 13.43 15.72 -5.55
CA ARG A 421 12.55 16.88 -5.58
C ARG A 421 11.07 16.45 -5.52
N GLU A 422 10.71 15.82 -4.41
CA GLU A 422 9.39 15.21 -4.23
C GLU A 422 8.24 16.20 -4.49
N GLY A 423 7.10 15.67 -4.93
CA GLY A 423 5.92 16.45 -5.30
C GLY A 423 4.62 15.69 -5.08
N GLN A 424 3.61 15.95 -5.92
CA GLN A 424 2.28 15.37 -5.81
C GLN A 424 1.55 15.72 -4.50
N LEU A 425 1.83 16.89 -3.92
CA LEU A 425 1.23 17.36 -2.67
C LEU A 425 -0.30 17.36 -2.70
N LEU A 426 -0.90 17.65 -3.87
CA LEU A 426 -2.33 17.54 -4.07
C LEU A 426 -2.85 16.11 -3.87
N GLN A 427 -2.15 15.12 -4.43
CA GLN A 427 -2.47 13.70 -4.28
C GLN A 427 -2.31 13.26 -2.82
N GLN A 428 -1.24 13.73 -2.17
CA GLN A 428 -1.00 13.50 -0.75
C GLN A 428 -2.09 14.11 0.14
N ALA A 429 -2.61 15.30 -0.20
CA ALA A 429 -3.68 15.95 0.54
C ALA A 429 -5.00 15.17 0.42
N VAL A 430 -5.33 14.69 -0.78
CA VAL A 430 -6.49 13.81 -1.01
C VAL A 430 -6.34 12.53 -0.20
N LEU A 431 -5.16 11.90 -0.24
CA LEU A 431 -4.88 10.68 0.53
C LEU A 431 -4.99 10.91 2.04
N ALA A 432 -4.41 12.00 2.54
CA ALA A 432 -4.44 12.34 3.96
C ALA A 432 -5.88 12.51 4.46
N GLU A 433 -6.72 13.24 3.72
CA GLU A 433 -8.13 13.41 4.06
C GLU A 433 -8.91 12.09 3.91
N PHE A 434 -8.58 11.28 2.90
CA PHE A 434 -9.18 9.96 2.72
C PHE A 434 -8.91 9.02 3.89
N ILE A 435 -7.70 9.06 4.47
CA ILE A 435 -7.36 8.29 5.68
C ILE A 435 -8.02 8.93 6.91
N ALA A 436 -7.95 10.25 7.07
CA ALA A 436 -8.48 10.97 8.23
C ALA A 436 -10.01 10.84 8.37
N GLU A 437 -10.75 10.81 7.25
CA GLU A 437 -12.19 10.56 7.24
C GLU A 437 -12.56 9.07 7.43
N GLY A 438 -11.58 8.18 7.61
CA GLY A 438 -11.79 6.75 7.89
C GLY A 438 -12.09 5.89 6.65
N HIS A 439 -12.10 6.47 5.45
CA HIS A 439 -12.41 5.74 4.21
C HIS A 439 -11.36 4.69 3.88
N PHE A 440 -10.09 4.94 4.22
CA PHE A 440 -9.03 3.96 4.04
C PHE A 440 -9.26 2.70 4.88
N THR A 441 -9.48 2.85 6.19
CA THR A 441 -9.76 1.73 7.09
C THR A 441 -11.02 0.96 6.68
N SER A 442 -12.07 1.67 6.26
CA SER A 442 -13.29 1.08 5.69
C SER A 442 -12.99 0.22 4.45
N HIS A 443 -12.19 0.75 3.53
CA HIS A 443 -11.79 0.04 2.32
C HIS A 443 -10.98 -1.21 2.66
N ILE A 444 -9.93 -1.10 3.48
CA ILE A 444 -9.10 -2.23 3.91
C ILE A 444 -9.95 -3.37 4.47
N ARG A 445 -10.91 -3.08 5.36
CA ARG A 445 -11.79 -4.10 5.94
C ARG A 445 -12.61 -4.83 4.88
N LYS A 446 -13.21 -4.10 3.93
CA LYS A 446 -13.98 -4.71 2.84
C LYS A 446 -13.11 -5.58 1.95
N MET A 447 -11.93 -5.08 1.59
CA MET A 447 -11.00 -5.79 0.72
C MET A 447 -10.42 -7.02 1.41
N ARG A 448 -10.13 -6.97 2.71
CA ARG A 448 -9.71 -8.14 3.50
C ARG A 448 -10.76 -9.25 3.47
N ALA A 449 -12.04 -8.92 3.65
CA ALA A 449 -13.11 -9.92 3.57
C ALA A 449 -13.22 -10.53 2.16
N LEU A 450 -13.18 -9.68 1.11
CA LEU A 450 -13.24 -10.12 -0.28
C LEU A 450 -12.04 -11.02 -0.64
N TYR A 451 -10.82 -10.57 -0.36
CA TYR A 451 -9.62 -11.32 -0.68
C TYR A 451 -9.49 -12.62 0.10
N GLY A 452 -10.02 -12.68 1.34
CA GLY A 452 -10.14 -13.93 2.08
C GLY A 452 -11.04 -14.95 1.37
N GLN A 453 -12.17 -14.50 0.81
CA GLN A 453 -13.05 -15.37 0.01
C GLN A 453 -12.36 -15.83 -1.28
N ARG A 454 -11.69 -14.94 -2.00
CA ARG A 454 -10.97 -15.28 -3.25
C ARG A 454 -9.83 -16.26 -3.00
N ARG A 455 -9.06 -16.03 -1.93
CA ARG A 455 -8.03 -16.96 -1.47
C ARG A 455 -8.64 -18.34 -1.23
N GLN A 456 -9.74 -18.43 -0.47
CA GLN A 456 -10.37 -19.71 -0.18
C GLN A 456 -10.84 -20.40 -1.46
N ALA A 457 -11.42 -19.66 -2.41
CA ALA A 457 -11.83 -20.21 -3.70
C ALA A 457 -10.65 -20.81 -4.49
N VAL A 458 -9.49 -20.13 -4.51
CA VAL A 458 -8.25 -20.65 -5.13
C VAL A 458 -7.74 -21.91 -4.43
N LEU A 459 -7.73 -21.93 -3.09
CA LEU A 459 -7.30 -23.09 -2.32
C LEU A 459 -8.25 -24.29 -2.52
N ASP A 460 -9.56 -24.05 -2.55
CA ASP A 460 -10.56 -25.09 -2.73
C ASP A 460 -10.46 -25.73 -4.12
N VAL A 461 -10.29 -24.95 -5.19
CA VAL A 461 -10.14 -25.50 -6.54
C VAL A 461 -8.79 -26.22 -6.70
N ALA A 462 -7.71 -25.70 -6.12
CA ALA A 462 -6.42 -26.36 -6.10
C ALA A 462 -6.48 -27.73 -5.40
N ALA A 463 -7.08 -27.77 -4.21
CA ALA A 463 -7.24 -29.01 -3.44
C ALA A 463 -8.13 -30.03 -4.16
N ARG A 464 -9.20 -29.59 -4.84
CA ARG A 464 -10.06 -30.48 -5.66
C ARG A 464 -9.31 -31.07 -6.85
N ARG A 465 -8.46 -30.29 -7.53
CA ARG A 465 -7.76 -30.71 -8.75
C ARG A 465 -6.53 -31.56 -8.47
N TYR A 466 -5.76 -31.22 -7.44
CA TYR A 466 -4.43 -31.77 -7.18
C TYR A 466 -4.27 -32.44 -5.80
N GLY A 467 -5.23 -32.31 -4.89
CA GLY A 467 -5.09 -32.81 -3.52
C GLY A 467 -3.82 -32.27 -2.86
N ASP A 468 -3.02 -33.17 -2.31
CA ASP A 468 -1.73 -32.85 -1.66
C ASP A 468 -0.54 -32.88 -2.62
N ALA A 469 -0.74 -33.16 -3.91
CA ALA A 469 0.36 -33.30 -4.88
C ALA A 469 1.07 -31.96 -5.16
N LEU A 470 0.33 -30.85 -5.14
CA LEU A 470 0.83 -29.49 -5.36
C LEU A 470 0.43 -28.59 -4.18
N PRO A 471 1.10 -28.72 -3.02
CA PRO A 471 0.70 -28.00 -1.81
C PRO A 471 0.87 -26.50 -1.98
N ALA A 472 -0.09 -25.74 -1.43
CA ALA A 472 0.00 -24.29 -1.35
C ALA A 472 0.76 -23.87 -0.09
N MET A 473 1.83 -23.08 -0.26
CA MET A 473 2.52 -22.37 0.81
C MET A 473 1.95 -20.98 1.02
N GLY A 474 2.00 -20.54 2.28
CA GLY A 474 1.56 -19.22 2.70
C GLY A 474 0.05 -19.06 2.69
N GLY A 475 -0.41 -17.83 2.46
CA GLY A 475 -1.82 -17.50 2.36
C GLY A 475 -2.46 -17.03 3.67
N ASP A 476 -1.80 -17.08 4.83
CA ASP A 476 -2.37 -16.46 6.03
C ASP A 476 -2.52 -14.94 5.92
N ALA A 477 -1.82 -14.34 4.96
CA ALA A 477 -1.82 -12.93 4.65
C ALA A 477 -1.64 -12.64 3.14
N GLY A 478 -1.76 -11.37 2.78
CA GLY A 478 -1.38 -10.80 1.50
C GLY A 478 -2.32 -11.07 0.35
N LEU A 479 -1.78 -11.04 -0.87
CA LEU A 479 -2.55 -11.08 -2.13
C LEU A 479 -2.15 -12.23 -3.06
N HIS A 480 -1.39 -13.21 -2.56
CA HIS A 480 -0.94 -14.36 -3.33
C HIS A 480 -0.75 -15.60 -2.46
N VAL A 481 -0.74 -16.76 -3.11
CA VAL A 481 -0.24 -18.03 -2.57
C VAL A 481 0.88 -18.56 -3.47
N VAL A 482 1.72 -19.44 -2.94
CA VAL A 482 2.72 -20.16 -3.75
C VAL A 482 2.32 -21.61 -3.85
N MET A 483 1.96 -22.07 -5.05
CA MET A 483 1.76 -23.48 -5.31
C MET A 483 3.12 -24.13 -5.58
N GLN A 484 3.54 -25.06 -4.73
CA GLN A 484 4.79 -25.80 -4.97
C GLN A 484 4.62 -26.75 -6.14
N LEU A 485 5.64 -26.84 -6.98
CA LEU A 485 5.76 -27.86 -8.01
C LEU A 485 6.76 -28.93 -7.54
N PRO A 486 6.70 -30.16 -8.07
CA PRO A 486 7.66 -31.21 -7.75
C PRO A 486 9.11 -30.74 -7.98
N GLU A 487 10.04 -31.26 -7.19
CA GLU A 487 11.45 -30.92 -7.31
C GLU A 487 11.98 -31.17 -8.73
N GLY A 488 12.80 -30.25 -9.26
CA GLY A 488 13.32 -30.30 -10.62
C GLY A 488 12.34 -29.87 -11.72
N SER A 489 11.09 -29.53 -11.39
CA SER A 489 10.11 -29.03 -12.37
C SER A 489 10.52 -27.68 -12.98
N ASP A 490 10.25 -27.47 -14.27
CA ASP A 490 10.45 -26.16 -14.92
C ASP A 490 9.23 -25.26 -14.74
N ASP A 491 9.21 -24.51 -13.63
CA ASP A 491 8.15 -23.56 -13.31
C ASP A 491 8.04 -22.40 -14.31
N ARG A 492 9.11 -22.09 -15.07
CA ARG A 492 9.07 -21.09 -16.14
C ARG A 492 8.29 -21.60 -17.33
N ALA A 493 8.52 -22.85 -17.73
CA ALA A 493 7.76 -23.47 -18.81
C ALA A 493 6.26 -23.52 -18.50
N VAL A 494 5.90 -23.82 -17.24
CA VAL A 494 4.50 -23.75 -16.79
C VAL A 494 3.95 -22.33 -16.87
N ALA A 495 4.70 -21.33 -16.38
CA ALA A 495 4.28 -19.93 -16.44
C ALA A 495 4.13 -19.41 -17.89
N GLU A 496 4.98 -19.86 -18.82
CA GLU A 496 4.87 -19.55 -20.25
C GLU A 496 3.64 -20.21 -20.89
N ALA A 497 3.38 -21.49 -20.58
CA ALA A 497 2.19 -22.21 -21.03
C ALA A 497 0.89 -21.61 -20.49
N ALA A 498 0.91 -21.10 -19.25
CA ALA A 498 -0.20 -20.38 -18.64
C ALA A 498 -0.41 -19.01 -19.32
N LEU A 499 0.67 -18.29 -19.62
CA LEU A 499 0.60 -16.99 -20.30
C LEU A 499 0.00 -17.11 -21.71
N ALA A 500 0.33 -18.18 -22.44
CA ALA A 500 -0.28 -18.51 -23.73
C ALA A 500 -1.81 -18.69 -23.64
N ARG A 501 -2.33 -19.04 -22.46
CA ARG A 501 -3.75 -19.16 -22.12
C ARG A 501 -4.32 -17.92 -21.40
N ASN A 502 -3.62 -16.79 -21.46
CA ASN A 502 -3.99 -15.53 -20.78
C ASN A 502 -4.00 -15.56 -19.25
N ILE A 503 -3.38 -16.57 -18.63
CA ILE A 503 -3.17 -16.66 -17.18
C ILE A 503 -1.79 -16.12 -16.81
N VAL A 504 -1.70 -15.26 -15.80
CA VAL A 504 -0.46 -14.54 -15.47
C VAL A 504 0.05 -14.93 -14.08
N VAL A 505 0.67 -16.10 -13.98
CA VAL A 505 1.41 -16.53 -12.77
C VAL A 505 2.88 -16.12 -12.84
N ARG A 506 3.61 -16.22 -11.73
CA ARG A 506 5.08 -16.01 -11.72
C ARG A 506 5.82 -17.26 -11.25
N PRO A 507 6.91 -17.66 -11.95
CA PRO A 507 7.75 -18.77 -11.51
C PRO A 507 8.50 -18.38 -10.22
N LEU A 508 8.43 -19.23 -9.21
CA LEU A 508 9.09 -19.07 -7.92
C LEU A 508 10.61 -19.02 -8.08
N SER A 509 11.15 -19.80 -9.01
CA SER A 509 12.58 -19.89 -9.28
C SER A 509 13.22 -18.56 -9.71
N GLY A 510 12.43 -17.58 -10.14
CA GLY A 510 12.90 -16.21 -10.44
C GLY A 510 13.17 -15.33 -9.21
N TYR A 511 12.71 -15.76 -8.03
CA TYR A 511 12.89 -15.02 -6.78
C TYR A 511 14.11 -15.46 -5.98
N TYR A 512 14.75 -16.56 -6.34
CA TYR A 512 16.01 -17.00 -5.75
C TYR A 512 17.22 -16.25 -6.32
N SER A 513 18.26 -16.12 -5.50
CA SER A 513 19.56 -15.57 -5.88
C SER A 513 20.34 -16.52 -6.81
N GLU A 514 20.34 -17.81 -6.49
CA GLU A 514 20.99 -18.89 -7.24
C GLU A 514 19.94 -19.81 -7.88
N ARG A 515 19.98 -19.94 -9.21
CA ARG A 515 19.00 -20.73 -9.96
C ARG A 515 19.10 -22.23 -9.66
N GLU A 516 20.31 -22.73 -9.42
CA GLU A 516 20.59 -24.15 -9.21
C GLU A 516 20.02 -24.68 -7.89
N ARG A 517 19.82 -23.81 -6.91
CA ARG A 517 19.25 -24.13 -5.59
C ARG A 517 17.79 -23.69 -5.47
N ALA A 518 17.20 -23.19 -6.54
CA ALA A 518 15.88 -22.60 -6.50
C ALA A 518 14.79 -23.67 -6.43
N ALA A 519 13.86 -23.50 -5.48
CA ALA A 519 12.64 -24.30 -5.47
C ALA A 519 11.73 -23.91 -6.65
N SER A 520 11.02 -24.91 -7.18
CA SER A 520 10.05 -24.73 -8.26
C SER A 520 8.65 -24.49 -7.72
N GLY A 521 7.95 -23.49 -8.27
CA GLY A 521 6.63 -23.12 -7.78
C GLY A 521 5.97 -22.03 -8.60
N LEU A 522 4.68 -21.82 -8.40
CA LEU A 522 3.92 -20.75 -9.04
C LEU A 522 3.36 -19.80 -7.99
N LEU A 523 3.72 -18.53 -8.09
CA LEU A 523 3.02 -17.48 -7.36
C LEU A 523 1.72 -17.18 -8.09
N ILE A 524 0.61 -17.35 -7.38
CA ILE A 524 -0.76 -17.19 -7.88
C ILE A 524 -1.42 -16.04 -7.10
N GLY A 525 -1.65 -14.92 -7.78
CA GLY A 525 -2.26 -13.74 -7.19
C GLY A 525 -3.78 -13.73 -7.28
N TYR A 526 -4.48 -13.92 -6.17
CA TYR A 526 -5.96 -13.92 -6.17
C TYR A 526 -6.56 -12.50 -6.07
N GLY A 527 -5.75 -11.48 -5.79
CA GLY A 527 -6.22 -10.13 -5.50
C GLY A 527 -7.12 -9.51 -6.57
N CYS A 528 -6.73 -9.59 -7.86
CA CYS A 528 -7.40 -8.89 -8.96
C CYS A 528 -8.28 -9.78 -9.86
N VAL A 529 -8.60 -11.00 -9.44
CA VAL A 529 -9.44 -11.92 -10.23
C VAL A 529 -10.92 -11.74 -9.86
N PRO A 530 -11.82 -11.45 -10.81
CA PRO A 530 -13.27 -11.45 -10.53
C PRO A 530 -13.73 -12.77 -9.92
N ASP A 531 -14.70 -12.73 -9.00
CA ASP A 531 -15.04 -13.87 -8.14
C ASP A 531 -15.54 -15.06 -8.98
N GLU A 532 -16.35 -14.79 -9.99
CA GLU A 532 -16.89 -15.74 -10.95
C GLU A 532 -15.85 -16.32 -11.91
N GLU A 533 -14.71 -15.64 -12.09
CA GLU A 533 -13.64 -16.05 -13.00
C GLU A 533 -12.55 -16.87 -12.31
N ILE A 534 -12.54 -16.96 -10.97
CA ILE A 534 -11.48 -17.67 -10.24
C ILE A 534 -11.42 -19.14 -10.64
N VAL A 535 -12.54 -19.85 -10.61
CA VAL A 535 -12.58 -21.28 -10.94
C VAL A 535 -12.25 -21.52 -12.41
N PRO A 536 -12.91 -20.87 -13.40
CA PRO A 536 -12.56 -21.04 -14.82
C PRO A 536 -11.09 -20.70 -15.14
N ALA A 537 -10.56 -19.62 -14.57
CA ALA A 537 -9.16 -19.25 -14.76
C ALA A 537 -8.21 -20.29 -14.18
N PHE A 538 -8.58 -20.90 -13.05
CA PHE A 538 -7.76 -21.93 -12.41
C PHE A 538 -7.78 -23.25 -13.18
N GLU A 539 -8.91 -23.63 -13.77
CA GLU A 539 -8.97 -24.77 -14.68
C GLU A 539 -8.04 -24.56 -15.90
N SER A 540 -8.05 -23.37 -16.49
CA SER A 540 -7.10 -23.00 -17.56
C SER A 540 -5.63 -23.02 -17.11
N LEU A 541 -5.35 -22.61 -15.87
CA LEU A 541 -4.03 -22.77 -15.26
C LEU A 541 -3.67 -24.26 -15.10
N SER A 542 -4.63 -25.08 -14.70
CA SER A 542 -4.43 -26.52 -14.49
C SER A 542 -4.06 -27.22 -15.79
N GLU A 543 -4.71 -26.89 -16.91
CA GLU A 543 -4.32 -27.38 -18.23
C GLU A 543 -2.87 -27.03 -18.62
N ALA A 544 -2.40 -25.83 -18.23
CA ALA A 544 -1.01 -25.43 -18.48
C ALA A 544 -0.03 -26.19 -17.59
N ILE A 545 -0.40 -26.43 -16.33
CA ILE A 545 0.38 -27.26 -15.40
C ILE A 545 0.47 -28.68 -15.95
N ASP A 546 -0.66 -29.30 -16.27
CA ASP A 546 -0.75 -30.69 -16.72
C ASP A 546 -0.04 -30.91 -18.06
N LEU A 547 0.02 -29.90 -18.94
CA LEU A 547 0.76 -29.98 -20.18
C LEU A 547 2.27 -30.15 -19.95
N ILE A 548 2.82 -29.50 -18.93
CA ILE A 548 4.26 -29.47 -18.64
C ILE A 548 4.65 -30.53 -17.60
N LEU A 549 3.76 -30.77 -16.64
CA LEU A 549 3.90 -31.77 -15.59
C LEU A 549 2.89 -32.88 -15.84
N PRO A 550 3.13 -33.76 -16.84
CA PRO A 550 2.10 -34.65 -17.31
C PRO A 550 1.40 -35.44 -16.19
N TRP A 551 2.06 -35.74 -15.04
CA TRP A 551 1.40 -36.36 -13.87
C TRP A 551 2.37 -36.66 -12.69
N ALA A 552 3.33 -35.77 -12.36
CA ALA A 552 4.23 -35.87 -11.18
C ALA A 552 4.51 -37.32 -10.64
N PHE A 553 5.05 -38.17 -11.52
CA PHE A 553 5.53 -39.54 -11.30
C PHE A 553 4.72 -40.47 -10.38
N SER A 554 3.74 -41.18 -10.96
CA SER A 554 3.16 -42.47 -10.53
C SER A 554 2.49 -42.56 -9.17
#